data_AF-A0A7K2KUH9-F1
#
_entry.id   AF-A0A7K2KUH9-F1
#
_cell.length_a   1.000
_cell.length_b   1.000
_cell.length_c   1.000
_cell.angle_alpha   90.00
_cell.angle_beta   90.00
_cell.angle_gamma   90.00
#
_symmetry.space_group_name_H-M   'P 1'
#
loop_
_entity.id
_entity.type
_entity.pdbx_description
1 polymer ?
#
loop_
_entity_poly.entity_id
_entity_poly.type
_entity_poly.pdbx_seq_one_letter_code
_entity_poly.pdbx_strand_id
1 'polypeptide(L)'
;VGAYSRVHYGNAYVNAFWSDSCFCMTYGDGAGNTKPLTSIDVAAHEMTHGVTSNTAGLVYSGESGGLNEATSDIFAAAVEFYANNSNDPGDYLVGEKIDIRGNGTPLRYMDKPSKDGSSKDAWYSGLGGIDVHYSSGPANHWYYLLSEGSGAKTVNGVNYDSPTSDGLPVTGIGRDKASLIWFKALTTKFSSNTNYAAARTGTVAVATELYGANAPETLAVQHAWAAINVGTRPGGGEPQPGKVFENTADVSIPDNGAAVTSTVNVTGITGNAPSALKVDVNIVHTYRGDLVVDLVAPDGSAYSLSNRSGGSADNIVQTFTVNASSEVANGAWKLRVQDKASADTGYINSFKL
;
A
#
# COMPACT_ATOMS: atom_id res chain seq x y z
N VAL A 1 39.87 4.34 -0.09
CA VAL A 1 40.00 5.06 -1.37
C VAL A 1 38.74 5.89 -1.54
N GLY A 2 38.83 7.19 -1.82
CA GLY A 2 37.64 8.03 -2.02
C GLY A 2 37.11 7.90 -3.44
N ALA A 3 35.80 7.97 -3.61
CA ALA A 3 35.21 8.15 -4.93
C ALA A 3 35.60 9.53 -5.47
N TYR A 4 35.81 9.66 -6.78
CA TYR A 4 36.08 10.93 -7.44
C TYR A 4 35.04 11.22 -8.52
N SER A 5 34.89 12.50 -8.84
CA SER A 5 33.92 12.99 -9.83
C SER A 5 34.62 13.36 -11.13
N ARG A 6 33.99 13.03 -12.25
CA ARG A 6 34.40 13.46 -13.60
C ARG A 6 33.30 14.31 -14.20
N VAL A 7 33.63 15.49 -14.71
CA VAL A 7 32.71 16.41 -15.39
C VAL A 7 33.17 16.63 -16.82
N HIS A 8 32.34 17.31 -17.63
CA HIS A 8 32.60 17.52 -19.06
C HIS A 8 32.85 16.20 -19.81
N TYR A 9 32.12 15.15 -19.42
CA TYR A 9 32.27 13.85 -20.03
C TYR A 9 31.59 13.81 -21.40
N GLY A 10 32.37 13.45 -22.42
CA GLY A 10 31.90 13.38 -23.80
C GLY A 10 31.63 14.77 -24.39
N ASN A 11 30.63 14.84 -25.28
CA ASN A 11 30.16 16.10 -25.88
C ASN A 11 28.65 16.01 -26.04
N ALA A 12 27.92 17.01 -25.53
CA ALA A 12 26.46 17.02 -25.43
C ALA A 12 25.89 15.74 -24.79
N TYR A 13 26.60 15.18 -23.81
CA TYR A 13 26.24 13.92 -23.20
C TYR A 13 25.10 14.12 -22.18
N VAL A 14 23.96 13.50 -22.46
CA VAL A 14 22.71 13.67 -21.71
C VAL A 14 22.54 12.52 -20.71
N ASN A 15 23.55 12.31 -19.86
CA ASN A 15 23.48 11.34 -18.77
C ASN A 15 24.51 11.60 -17.67
N ALA A 16 24.25 11.07 -16.48
CA ALA A 16 25.21 10.88 -15.40
C ALA A 16 25.26 9.39 -15.03
N PHE A 17 26.35 8.93 -14.44
CA PHE A 17 26.46 7.54 -13.98
C PHE A 17 27.54 7.32 -12.94
N TRP A 18 27.30 6.35 -12.07
CA TRP A 18 28.31 5.64 -11.29
C TRP A 18 28.98 4.52 -12.09
N SER A 19 30.27 4.28 -11.84
CA SER A 19 30.94 3.08 -12.34
C SER A 19 31.86 2.45 -11.30
N ASP A 20 31.57 1.19 -10.97
CA ASP A 20 32.39 0.37 -10.07
C ASP A 20 33.82 0.18 -10.58
N SER A 21 33.98 0.05 -11.91
CA SER A 21 35.29 -0.18 -12.53
C SER A 21 36.28 0.96 -12.29
N CYS A 22 35.80 2.21 -12.27
CA CYS A 22 36.63 3.37 -12.00
C CYS A 22 36.48 3.89 -10.56
N PHE A 23 35.52 3.37 -9.80
CA PHE A 23 35.08 3.87 -8.50
C PHE A 23 34.80 5.38 -8.55
N CYS A 24 34.00 5.81 -9.53
CA CYS A 24 33.82 7.21 -9.86
C CYS A 24 32.39 7.55 -10.33
N MET A 25 31.98 8.78 -10.07
CA MET A 25 30.78 9.39 -10.64
C MET A 25 31.19 10.20 -11.88
N THR A 26 30.39 10.14 -12.94
CA THR A 26 30.68 10.82 -14.20
C THR A 26 29.46 11.59 -14.68
N TYR A 27 29.65 12.85 -15.07
CA TYR A 27 28.59 13.79 -15.44
C TYR A 27 28.83 14.36 -16.83
N GLY A 28 27.81 14.27 -17.68
CA GLY A 28 27.76 14.99 -18.94
C GLY A 28 27.27 16.44 -18.79
N ASP A 29 27.49 17.23 -19.84
CA ASP A 29 27.10 18.65 -19.90
C ASP A 29 25.65 18.87 -20.41
N GLY A 30 24.90 17.80 -20.62
CA GLY A 30 23.53 17.84 -21.11
C GLY A 30 23.42 18.23 -22.59
N ALA A 31 22.18 18.37 -23.06
CA ALA A 31 21.94 18.69 -24.47
C ALA A 31 22.55 20.05 -24.82
N GLY A 32 23.35 20.09 -25.89
CA GLY A 32 24.05 21.30 -26.33
C GLY A 32 25.10 21.85 -25.35
N ASN A 33 25.51 21.09 -24.32
CA ASN A 33 26.43 21.51 -23.27
C ASN A 33 25.95 22.72 -22.45
N THR A 34 24.63 22.86 -22.27
CA THR A 34 24.03 24.05 -21.65
C THR A 34 23.56 23.83 -20.21
N LYS A 35 23.38 22.57 -19.79
CA LYS A 35 22.89 22.20 -18.46
C LYS A 35 23.63 20.96 -17.96
N PRO A 36 24.79 21.12 -17.30
CA PRO A 36 25.52 20.00 -16.73
C PRO A 36 24.72 19.24 -15.67
N LEU A 37 24.78 17.91 -15.70
CA LEU A 37 23.99 17.03 -14.84
C LEU A 37 24.61 16.90 -13.44
N THR A 38 24.86 18.03 -12.78
CA THR A 38 25.62 18.13 -11.51
C THR A 38 24.80 18.71 -10.36
N SER A 39 23.47 18.59 -10.43
CA SER A 39 22.59 18.95 -9.31
C SER A 39 22.85 18.03 -8.11
N ILE A 40 22.41 18.48 -6.93
CA ILE A 40 22.73 17.80 -5.68
C ILE A 40 22.08 16.42 -5.59
N ASP A 41 20.82 16.29 -6.02
CA ASP A 41 20.11 15.03 -6.13
C ASP A 41 20.77 14.06 -7.11
N VAL A 42 21.16 14.51 -8.31
CA VAL A 42 21.85 13.68 -9.29
C VAL A 42 23.20 13.23 -8.76
N ALA A 43 23.98 14.12 -8.15
CA ALA A 43 25.26 13.76 -7.56
C ALA A 43 25.10 12.76 -6.40
N ALA A 44 24.08 12.94 -5.56
CA ALA A 44 23.76 12.03 -4.47
C ALA A 44 23.23 10.67 -4.98
N HIS A 45 22.44 10.67 -6.04
CA HIS A 45 21.96 9.47 -6.73
C HIS A 45 23.15 8.64 -7.24
N GLU A 46 24.08 9.25 -7.97
CA GLU A 46 25.27 8.54 -8.46
C GLU A 46 26.17 8.03 -7.33
N MET A 47 26.39 8.81 -6.28
CA MET A 47 27.15 8.35 -5.12
C MET A 47 26.49 7.14 -4.45
N THR A 48 25.15 7.12 -4.43
CA THR A 48 24.37 6.08 -3.78
C THR A 48 24.42 4.75 -4.53
N HIS A 49 24.58 4.73 -5.85
CA HIS A 49 24.92 3.49 -6.56
C HIS A 49 26.22 2.87 -6.03
N GLY A 50 27.22 3.69 -5.70
CA GLY A 50 28.45 3.23 -5.03
C GLY A 50 28.19 2.64 -3.64
N VAL A 51 27.28 3.25 -2.86
CA VAL A 51 26.84 2.69 -1.56
C VAL A 51 26.16 1.34 -1.77
N THR A 52 25.21 1.24 -2.70
CA THR A 52 24.50 0.01 -3.04
C THR A 52 25.47 -1.09 -3.46
N SER A 53 26.44 -0.77 -4.34
CA SER A 53 27.47 -1.71 -4.81
C SER A 53 28.33 -2.27 -3.67
N ASN A 54 28.66 -1.45 -2.66
CA ASN A 54 29.47 -1.85 -1.51
C ASN A 54 28.66 -2.42 -0.33
N THR A 55 27.34 -2.59 -0.48
CA THR A 55 26.45 -3.11 0.56
C THR A 55 25.63 -4.29 0.06
N ALA A 56 24.37 -4.09 -0.33
CA ALA A 56 23.49 -5.15 -0.83
C ALA A 56 23.93 -5.71 -2.19
N GLY A 57 24.65 -4.92 -2.98
CA GLY A 57 25.07 -5.29 -4.33
C GLY A 57 23.89 -5.60 -5.24
N LEU A 58 22.80 -4.82 -5.16
CA LEU A 58 21.57 -5.05 -5.91
C LEU A 58 21.87 -5.15 -7.41
N VAL A 59 21.58 -6.30 -8.01
CA VAL A 59 21.77 -6.53 -9.44
C VAL A 59 20.91 -5.55 -10.22
N TYR A 60 21.51 -4.86 -11.19
CA TYR A 60 20.88 -3.83 -12.01
C TYR A 60 20.00 -4.42 -13.13
N SER A 61 19.05 -5.27 -12.75
CA SER A 61 18.07 -5.94 -13.62
C SER A 61 16.90 -6.45 -12.78
N GLY A 62 15.73 -6.63 -13.41
CA GLY A 62 14.55 -7.12 -12.71
C GLY A 62 14.11 -6.19 -11.58
N GLU A 63 13.47 -6.77 -10.56
CA GLU A 63 13.05 -6.02 -9.38
C GLU A 63 14.21 -5.49 -8.55
N SER A 64 15.34 -6.20 -8.49
CA SER A 64 16.54 -5.71 -7.79
C SER A 64 17.12 -4.48 -8.47
N GLY A 65 17.00 -4.37 -9.79
CA GLY A 65 17.43 -3.18 -10.54
C GLY A 65 16.54 -1.98 -10.26
N GLY A 66 15.22 -2.17 -10.25
CA GLY A 66 14.28 -1.13 -9.82
C GLY A 66 14.53 -0.67 -8.39
N LEU A 67 14.85 -1.60 -7.47
CA LEU A 67 15.23 -1.25 -6.09
C LEU A 67 16.60 -0.57 -6.00
N ASN A 68 17.53 -0.85 -6.91
CA ASN A 68 18.83 -0.17 -7.00
C ASN A 68 18.62 1.31 -7.36
N GLU A 69 17.88 1.57 -8.45
CA GLU A 69 17.46 2.91 -8.85
C GLU A 69 16.69 3.65 -7.75
N ALA A 70 15.70 2.99 -7.14
CA ALA A 70 14.93 3.60 -6.07
C ALA A 70 15.78 3.94 -4.84
N THR A 71 16.77 3.10 -4.52
CA THR A 71 17.70 3.39 -3.42
C THR A 71 18.46 4.68 -3.67
N SER A 72 18.92 4.90 -4.91
CA SER A 72 19.61 6.13 -5.31
C SER A 72 18.70 7.35 -5.24
N ASP A 73 17.44 7.26 -5.71
CA ASP A 73 16.45 8.35 -5.58
C ASP A 73 16.10 8.67 -4.12
N ILE A 74 15.92 7.64 -3.28
CA ILE A 74 15.59 7.77 -1.85
C ILE A 74 16.66 8.57 -1.11
N PHE A 75 17.93 8.22 -1.30
CA PHE A 75 19.02 8.91 -0.63
C PHE A 75 19.35 10.25 -1.28
N ALA A 76 19.09 10.43 -2.59
CA ALA A 76 19.16 11.75 -3.22
C ALA A 76 18.22 12.74 -2.53
N ALA A 77 16.93 12.41 -2.42
CA ALA A 77 15.96 13.24 -1.72
C ALA A 77 16.38 13.48 -0.25
N ALA A 78 16.82 12.43 0.46
CA ALA A 78 17.31 12.57 1.84
C ALA A 78 18.49 13.55 1.95
N VAL A 79 19.42 13.53 1.00
CA VAL A 79 20.58 14.43 0.95
C VAL A 79 20.17 15.87 0.66
N GLU A 80 19.19 16.11 -0.22
CA GLU A 80 18.70 17.47 -0.46
C GLU A 80 18.04 18.07 0.77
N PHE A 81 17.17 17.30 1.43
CA PHE A 81 16.58 17.72 2.70
C PHE A 81 17.65 17.99 3.77
N TYR A 82 18.69 17.16 3.84
CA TYR A 82 19.79 17.34 4.78
C TYR A 82 20.64 18.58 4.45
N ALA A 83 20.94 18.81 3.18
CA ALA A 83 21.74 19.94 2.72
C ALA A 83 21.04 21.27 3.00
N ASN A 84 19.71 21.28 3.01
CA ASN A 84 18.89 22.46 3.30
C ASN A 84 19.35 23.69 2.47
N ASN A 85 19.65 23.43 1.19
CA ASN A 85 20.15 24.44 0.27
C ASN A 85 18.99 25.35 -0.12
N SER A 86 19.09 26.66 0.11
CA SER A 86 18.01 27.58 -0.25
C SER A 86 17.77 27.70 -1.75
N ASN A 87 18.77 27.38 -2.58
CA ASN A 87 18.64 27.37 -4.04
C ASN A 87 18.08 26.05 -4.58
N ASP A 88 18.10 25.03 -3.73
CA ASP A 88 17.58 23.71 -4.03
C ASP A 88 16.95 23.09 -2.77
N PRO A 89 15.79 23.62 -2.33
CA PRO A 89 15.17 23.16 -1.10
C PRO A 89 14.76 21.70 -1.27
N GLY A 90 15.12 20.86 -0.31
CA GLY A 90 14.84 19.42 -0.41
C GLY A 90 13.36 19.14 -0.71
N ASP A 91 13.14 18.26 -1.66
CA ASP A 91 11.83 17.92 -2.14
C ASP A 91 11.79 16.42 -2.57
N TYR A 92 10.74 16.03 -3.28
CA TYR A 92 10.48 14.65 -3.74
C TYR A 92 10.37 14.55 -5.26
N LEU A 93 10.95 15.52 -5.96
CA LEU A 93 11.10 15.59 -7.41
C LEU A 93 12.54 15.19 -7.72
N VAL A 94 12.73 14.31 -8.69
CA VAL A 94 14.07 13.84 -9.06
C VAL A 94 14.47 14.49 -10.37
N GLY A 95 15.65 15.11 -10.41
CA GLY A 95 16.28 15.70 -11.57
C GLY A 95 15.58 16.97 -12.08
N GLU A 96 14.92 17.72 -11.20
CA GLU A 96 14.18 18.94 -11.53
C GLU A 96 15.10 20.13 -11.83
N LYS A 97 16.28 20.20 -11.19
CA LYS A 97 17.29 21.24 -11.51
C LYS A 97 18.03 21.03 -12.83
N ILE A 98 18.23 19.79 -13.26
CA ILE A 98 18.97 19.52 -14.51
C ILE A 98 18.12 19.81 -15.75
N ASP A 99 16.78 19.80 -15.63
CA ASP A 99 15.83 20.02 -16.73
C ASP A 99 16.27 19.30 -18.02
N ILE A 100 16.53 18.00 -17.87
CA ILE A 100 17.12 17.17 -18.92
C ILE A 100 16.23 17.07 -20.17
N ARG A 101 14.92 17.31 -20.00
CA ARG A 101 13.90 17.34 -21.06
C ARG A 101 13.70 18.74 -21.66
N GLY A 102 14.30 19.79 -21.09
CA GLY A 102 14.19 21.18 -21.53
C GLY A 102 12.78 21.78 -21.40
N ASN A 103 11.93 21.18 -20.54
CA ASN A 103 10.52 21.55 -20.40
C ASN A 103 10.16 22.01 -18.97
N GLY A 104 11.16 22.14 -18.09
CA GLY A 104 11.00 22.56 -16.70
C GLY A 104 10.33 21.52 -15.79
N THR A 105 10.17 20.27 -16.26
CA THR A 105 9.60 19.19 -15.44
C THR A 105 10.70 18.29 -14.89
N PRO A 106 10.53 17.74 -13.68
CA PRO A 106 11.44 16.73 -13.15
C PRO A 106 11.46 15.46 -14.00
N LEU A 107 12.54 14.69 -13.84
CA LEU A 107 12.72 13.40 -14.48
C LEU A 107 11.73 12.37 -13.91
N ARG A 108 11.61 12.29 -12.58
CA ARG A 108 10.71 11.39 -11.84
C ARG A 108 10.04 12.10 -10.67
N TYR A 109 8.94 11.52 -10.18
CA TYR A 109 8.16 12.01 -9.05
C TYR A 109 8.06 10.91 -8.00
N MET A 110 8.39 11.18 -6.75
CA MET A 110 8.27 10.13 -5.71
C MET A 110 6.85 10.03 -5.14
N ASP A 111 6.04 11.11 -5.14
CA ASP A 111 4.68 11.09 -4.56
C ASP A 111 3.64 10.35 -5.41
N LYS A 112 3.83 10.37 -6.74
CA LYS A 112 3.02 9.69 -7.74
C LYS A 112 3.86 9.45 -8.99
N PRO A 113 4.67 8.37 -9.02
CA PRO A 113 5.61 8.07 -10.10
C PRO A 113 5.05 8.20 -11.52
N SER A 114 3.80 7.79 -11.73
CA SER A 114 3.12 7.84 -13.03
C SER A 114 2.99 9.23 -13.64
N LYS A 115 3.24 10.31 -12.88
CA LYS A 115 3.30 11.69 -13.39
C LYS A 115 4.35 11.88 -14.48
N ASP A 116 5.39 11.05 -14.53
CA ASP A 116 6.38 11.09 -15.61
C ASP A 116 5.93 10.36 -16.89
N GLY A 117 4.76 9.69 -16.86
CA GLY A 117 4.15 8.97 -17.97
C GLY A 117 4.64 7.53 -18.17
N SER A 118 5.65 7.06 -17.43
CA SER A 118 6.30 5.75 -17.64
C SER A 118 6.43 4.92 -16.36
N SER A 119 6.83 5.55 -15.26
CA SER A 119 7.02 4.93 -13.95
C SER A 119 5.70 4.42 -13.38
N LYS A 120 5.81 3.45 -12.48
CA LYS A 120 4.66 2.74 -11.91
C LYS A 120 4.43 3.18 -10.47
N ASP A 121 3.18 3.49 -10.12
CA ASP A 121 2.82 3.93 -8.76
C ASP A 121 2.84 2.79 -7.74
N ALA A 122 2.62 1.55 -8.20
CA ALA A 122 2.49 0.37 -7.36
C ALA A 122 3.07 -0.88 -8.03
N TRP A 123 3.43 -1.85 -7.21
CA TRP A 123 3.95 -3.15 -7.64
C TRP A 123 2.87 -3.95 -8.38
N TYR A 124 3.30 -4.70 -9.38
CA TYR A 124 2.53 -5.74 -10.06
C TYR A 124 3.48 -6.83 -10.54
N SER A 125 2.97 -8.02 -10.83
CA SER A 125 3.80 -9.20 -11.15
C SER A 125 4.71 -9.05 -12.38
N GLY A 126 4.44 -8.09 -13.26
CA GLY A 126 5.28 -7.79 -14.43
C GLY A 126 6.27 -6.64 -14.23
N LEU A 127 6.37 -6.08 -13.01
CA LEU A 127 7.22 -4.91 -12.72
C LEU A 127 8.70 -5.18 -13.03
N GLY A 128 9.21 -6.38 -12.74
CA GLY A 128 10.59 -6.75 -13.07
C GLY A 128 10.88 -6.85 -14.57
N GLY A 129 9.87 -6.76 -15.44
CA GLY A 129 10.03 -6.83 -16.89
C GLY A 129 10.18 -5.47 -17.58
N ILE A 130 10.08 -4.36 -16.86
CA ILE A 130 10.25 -3.01 -17.42
C ILE A 130 11.60 -2.41 -17.05
N ASP A 131 11.94 -1.27 -17.66
CA ASP A 131 13.17 -0.53 -17.36
C ASP A 131 13.29 -0.22 -15.86
N VAL A 132 14.51 -0.33 -15.32
CA VAL A 132 14.81 -0.14 -13.90
C VAL A 132 14.44 1.26 -13.40
N HIS A 133 14.57 2.29 -14.24
CA HIS A 133 14.21 3.67 -13.89
C HIS A 133 12.70 3.88 -13.77
N TYR A 134 11.89 2.98 -14.36
CA TYR A 134 10.42 3.01 -14.27
C TYR A 134 9.88 2.05 -13.20
N SER A 135 10.57 0.91 -13.02
CA SER A 135 10.26 -0.07 -11.97
C SER A 135 10.77 0.34 -10.59
N SER A 136 11.56 1.42 -10.48
CA SER A 136 11.89 2.09 -9.22
C SER A 136 10.72 2.86 -8.61
N GLY A 137 9.76 3.27 -9.45
CA GLY A 137 8.59 4.07 -9.06
C GLY A 137 7.90 3.60 -7.79
N PRO A 138 7.54 2.31 -7.63
CA PRO A 138 6.85 1.86 -6.42
C PRO A 138 7.69 2.08 -5.15
N ALA A 139 9.00 1.80 -5.15
CA ALA A 139 9.85 2.03 -3.98
C ALA A 139 10.10 3.53 -3.70
N ASN A 140 10.17 4.37 -4.73
CA ASN A 140 10.15 5.83 -4.57
C ASN A 140 8.86 6.28 -3.86
N HIS A 141 7.73 5.73 -4.30
CA HIS A 141 6.42 5.99 -3.72
C HIS A 141 6.28 5.50 -2.28
N TRP A 142 6.82 4.32 -1.98
CA TRP A 142 6.91 3.82 -0.62
C TRP A 142 7.66 4.78 0.30
N TYR A 143 8.78 5.36 -0.17
CA TYR A 143 9.56 6.29 0.65
C TYR A 143 8.84 7.60 0.91
N TYR A 144 8.17 8.16 -0.10
CA TYR A 144 7.30 9.33 0.09
C TYR A 144 6.19 9.02 1.11
N LEU A 145 5.45 7.92 0.91
CA LEU A 145 4.34 7.52 1.78
C LEU A 145 4.80 7.30 3.22
N LEU A 146 5.93 6.61 3.43
CA LEU A 146 6.47 6.38 4.76
C LEU A 146 6.99 7.66 5.41
N SER A 147 7.54 8.60 4.63
CA SER A 147 8.06 9.87 5.15
C SER A 147 6.93 10.83 5.51
N GLU A 148 6.00 11.05 4.57
CA GLU A 148 5.07 12.18 4.60
C GLU A 148 3.61 11.78 4.84
N GLY A 149 3.26 10.53 4.56
CA GLY A 149 1.88 10.04 4.52
C GLY A 149 1.22 10.19 3.13
N SER A 150 0.05 9.58 2.98
CA SER A 150 -0.76 9.68 1.76
C SER A 150 -1.61 10.95 1.71
N GLY A 151 -2.07 11.33 0.52
CA GLY A 151 -2.96 12.45 0.26
C GLY A 151 -2.24 13.77 0.03
N ALA A 152 -3.01 14.86 0.05
CA ALA A 152 -2.51 16.19 -0.24
C ALA A 152 -1.57 16.72 0.85
N LYS A 153 -0.39 17.20 0.45
CA LYS A 153 0.60 17.80 1.35
C LYS A 153 1.46 18.81 0.61
N THR A 154 1.81 19.91 1.29
CA THR A 154 2.83 20.84 0.79
C THR A 154 4.11 20.65 1.59
N VAL A 155 5.23 20.38 0.91
CA VAL A 155 6.56 20.30 1.52
C VAL A 155 7.47 21.28 0.78
N ASN A 156 8.11 22.20 1.51
CA ASN A 156 9.01 23.22 0.97
C ASN A 156 8.47 24.00 -0.25
N GLY A 157 7.15 24.21 -0.31
CA GLY A 157 6.48 24.94 -1.39
C GLY A 157 6.05 24.09 -2.58
N VAL A 158 6.38 22.79 -2.61
CA VAL A 158 5.90 21.84 -3.60
C VAL A 158 4.63 21.17 -3.12
N ASN A 159 3.61 21.14 -3.97
CA ASN A 159 2.33 20.49 -3.68
C ASN A 159 2.34 19.05 -4.19
N TYR A 160 2.08 18.13 -3.27
CA TYR A 160 1.96 16.71 -3.50
C TYR A 160 0.54 16.24 -3.22
N ASP A 161 0.14 15.16 -3.90
CA ASP A 161 -1.12 14.45 -3.63
C ASP A 161 -0.92 12.97 -3.96
N SER A 162 -0.52 12.22 -2.92
CA SER A 162 -0.01 10.85 -3.06
C SER A 162 -1.14 9.83 -2.84
N PRO A 163 -1.57 9.11 -3.88
CA PRO A 163 -2.60 8.09 -3.76
C PRO A 163 -2.05 6.79 -3.15
N THR A 164 -2.93 5.86 -2.78
CA THR A 164 -2.55 4.50 -2.40
C THR A 164 -3.25 3.49 -3.28
N SER A 165 -2.59 2.38 -3.62
CA SER A 165 -3.14 1.34 -4.49
C SER A 165 -4.38 0.67 -3.90
N ASP A 166 -4.50 0.68 -2.57
CA ASP A 166 -5.62 0.12 -1.81
C ASP A 166 -6.66 1.16 -1.37
N GLY A 167 -6.46 2.45 -1.70
CA GLY A 167 -7.34 3.55 -1.30
C GLY A 167 -7.36 3.84 0.21
N LEU A 168 -6.51 3.18 1.00
CA LEU A 168 -6.43 3.36 2.45
C LEU A 168 -5.32 4.37 2.82
N PRO A 169 -5.50 5.18 3.87
CA PRO A 169 -4.53 6.19 4.25
C PRO A 169 -3.24 5.59 4.80
N VAL A 170 -2.12 6.27 4.57
CA VAL A 170 -0.82 5.99 5.22
C VAL A 170 -0.45 7.19 6.09
N THR A 171 -0.12 6.93 7.36
CA THR A 171 0.46 7.93 8.26
C THR A 171 1.98 7.85 8.17
N GLY A 172 2.61 8.96 7.78
CA GLY A 172 4.08 9.05 7.70
C GLY A 172 4.75 9.08 9.08
N ILE A 173 6.00 8.63 9.13
CA ILE A 173 6.84 8.57 10.34
C ILE A 173 7.99 9.58 10.30
N GLY A 174 8.07 10.39 9.26
CA GLY A 174 9.13 11.35 9.02
C GLY A 174 10.32 10.77 8.26
N ARG A 175 10.99 11.64 7.51
CA ARG A 175 12.12 11.34 6.62
C ARG A 175 13.26 10.64 7.34
N ASP A 176 13.74 11.17 8.46
CA ASP A 176 14.90 10.63 9.18
C ASP A 176 14.70 9.15 9.55
N LYS A 177 13.50 8.77 10.00
CA LYS A 177 13.19 7.38 10.33
C LYS A 177 13.07 6.53 9.07
N ALA A 178 12.43 7.03 8.01
CA ALA A 178 12.31 6.32 6.74
C ALA A 178 13.69 6.04 6.11
N SER A 179 14.57 7.04 6.04
CA SER A 179 15.94 6.89 5.51
C SER A 179 16.77 5.94 6.37
N LEU A 180 16.65 6.02 7.70
CA LEU A 180 17.35 5.10 8.61
C LEU A 180 16.93 3.66 8.42
N ILE A 181 15.62 3.40 8.26
CA ILE A 181 15.08 2.06 8.02
C ILE A 181 15.60 1.51 6.68
N TRP A 182 15.53 2.31 5.60
CA TRP A 182 16.03 1.88 4.29
C TRP A 182 17.53 1.61 4.31
N PHE A 183 18.33 2.49 4.92
CA PHE A 183 19.79 2.32 5.04
C PHE A 183 20.17 1.05 5.79
N LYS A 184 19.53 0.79 6.93
CA LYS A 184 19.76 -0.44 7.69
C LYS A 184 19.29 -1.68 6.95
N ALA A 185 18.19 -1.60 6.20
CA ALA A 185 17.72 -2.73 5.40
C ALA A 185 18.69 -3.04 4.26
N LEU A 186 19.14 -2.02 3.53
CA LEU A 186 20.16 -2.12 2.48
C LEU A 186 21.47 -2.74 3.00
N THR A 187 21.93 -2.33 4.19
CA THR A 187 23.23 -2.76 4.73
C THR A 187 23.21 -4.08 5.49
N THR A 188 22.04 -4.56 5.93
CA THR A 188 21.97 -5.74 6.83
C THR A 188 20.98 -6.82 6.43
N LYS A 189 19.98 -6.52 5.58
CA LYS A 189 18.90 -7.45 5.23
C LYS A 189 18.81 -7.75 3.75
N PHE A 190 19.23 -6.82 2.89
CA PHE A 190 19.15 -6.98 1.45
C PHE A 190 20.34 -7.80 0.93
N SER A 191 20.07 -8.61 -0.08
CA SER A 191 21.05 -9.31 -0.92
C SER A 191 20.99 -8.80 -2.36
N SER A 192 21.92 -9.25 -3.20
CA SER A 192 22.03 -8.83 -4.60
C SER A 192 20.79 -9.10 -5.45
N ASN A 193 19.97 -10.09 -5.07
CA ASN A 193 18.73 -10.48 -5.74
C ASN A 193 17.45 -10.08 -4.97
N THR A 194 17.55 -9.11 -4.06
CA THR A 194 16.38 -8.60 -3.32
C THR A 194 15.30 -8.16 -4.29
N ASN A 195 14.10 -8.71 -4.15
CA ASN A 195 12.90 -8.29 -4.87
C ASN A 195 12.00 -7.45 -3.94
N TYR A 196 10.88 -6.92 -4.43
CA TYR A 196 10.00 -6.03 -3.65
C TYR A 196 9.44 -6.71 -2.38
N ALA A 197 9.09 -7.99 -2.46
CA ALA A 197 8.63 -8.76 -1.30
C ALA A 197 9.73 -8.93 -0.22
N ALA A 198 10.97 -9.18 -0.65
CA ALA A 198 12.13 -9.25 0.22
C ALA A 198 12.50 -7.87 0.79
N ALA A 199 12.37 -6.80 0.01
CA ALA A 199 12.59 -5.43 0.46
C ALA A 199 11.61 -5.04 1.58
N ARG A 200 10.32 -5.42 1.43
CA ARG A 200 9.34 -5.35 2.52
C ARG A 200 9.78 -6.11 3.74
N THR A 201 10.17 -7.37 3.58
CA THR A 201 10.58 -8.22 4.71
C THR A 201 11.76 -7.60 5.47
N GLY A 202 12.79 -7.12 4.75
CA GLY A 202 13.98 -6.52 5.35
C GLY A 202 13.69 -5.21 6.08
N THR A 203 12.91 -4.31 5.49
CA THR A 203 12.55 -3.03 6.12
C THR A 203 11.63 -3.21 7.33
N VAL A 204 10.68 -4.16 7.29
CA VAL A 204 9.85 -4.51 8.46
C VAL A 204 10.69 -5.11 9.58
N ALA A 205 11.66 -5.99 9.25
CA ALA A 205 12.58 -6.54 10.24
C ALA A 205 13.42 -5.44 10.91
N VAL A 206 13.96 -4.50 10.14
CA VAL A 206 14.71 -3.35 10.68
C VAL A 206 13.84 -2.44 11.55
N ALA A 207 12.62 -2.12 11.11
CA ALA A 207 11.70 -1.31 11.92
C ALA A 207 11.35 -2.01 13.24
N THR A 208 11.13 -3.33 13.20
CA THR A 208 10.90 -4.16 14.38
C THR A 208 12.10 -4.14 15.33
N GLU A 209 13.32 -4.23 14.81
CA GLU A 209 14.56 -4.17 15.60
C GLU A 209 14.77 -2.79 16.25
N LEU A 210 14.42 -1.72 15.54
CA LEU A 210 14.60 -0.34 16.02
C LEU A 210 13.52 0.11 17.02
N TYR A 211 12.28 -0.27 16.77
CA TYR A 211 11.12 0.34 17.44
C TYR A 211 10.21 -0.69 18.13
N GLY A 212 10.31 -1.98 17.78
CA GLY A 212 9.46 -3.06 18.28
C GLY A 212 8.34 -3.44 17.32
N ALA A 213 7.86 -4.68 17.40
CA ALA A 213 6.93 -5.27 16.43
C ALA A 213 5.57 -4.55 16.33
N ASN A 214 5.09 -4.00 17.45
CA ASN A 214 3.80 -3.32 17.56
C ASN A 214 3.92 -1.79 17.57
N ALA A 215 5.11 -1.25 17.28
CA ALA A 215 5.33 0.18 17.28
C ALA A 215 4.66 0.85 16.06
N PRO A 216 4.23 2.12 16.19
CA PRO A 216 3.66 2.88 15.07
C PRO A 216 4.54 2.88 13.83
N GLU A 217 5.86 2.92 13.99
CA GLU A 217 6.84 2.87 12.90
C GLU A 217 6.79 1.56 12.13
N THR A 218 6.77 0.44 12.86
CA THR A 218 6.71 -0.90 12.26
C THR A 218 5.39 -1.12 11.52
N LEU A 219 4.28 -0.58 12.05
CA LEU A 219 2.99 -0.60 11.37
C LEU A 219 2.98 0.29 10.13
N ALA A 220 3.55 1.50 10.21
CA ALA A 220 3.63 2.43 9.10
C ALA A 220 4.46 1.89 7.93
N VAL A 221 5.59 1.20 8.21
CA VAL A 221 6.37 0.50 7.17
C VAL A 221 5.51 -0.51 6.43
N GLN A 222 4.74 -1.33 7.16
CA GLN A 222 3.88 -2.32 6.53
C GLN A 222 2.73 -1.68 5.74
N HIS A 223 2.14 -0.60 6.26
CA HIS A 223 1.10 0.17 5.56
C HIS A 223 1.63 0.81 4.28
N ALA A 224 2.82 1.42 4.30
CA ALA A 224 3.43 2.01 3.11
C ALA A 224 3.72 0.95 2.04
N TRP A 225 4.19 -0.25 2.41
CA TRP A 225 4.37 -1.34 1.44
C TRP A 225 3.05 -1.85 0.86
N ALA A 226 2.01 -1.99 1.68
CA ALA A 226 0.70 -2.39 1.19
C ALA A 226 0.06 -1.33 0.27
N ALA A 227 0.29 -0.05 0.56
CA ALA A 227 -0.18 1.08 -0.25
C ALA A 227 0.46 1.17 -1.64
N ILE A 228 1.55 0.44 -1.88
CA ILE A 228 2.14 0.23 -3.21
C ILE A 228 1.98 -1.21 -3.69
N ASN A 229 0.98 -1.93 -3.20
CA ASN A 229 0.63 -3.30 -3.56
C ASN A 229 1.72 -4.36 -3.28
N VAL A 230 2.56 -4.15 -2.27
CA VAL A 230 3.56 -5.15 -1.85
C VAL A 230 3.10 -5.80 -0.56
N GLY A 231 2.35 -6.89 -0.71
CA GLY A 231 1.72 -7.64 0.36
C GLY A 231 0.59 -6.87 1.06
N THR A 232 0.02 -7.44 2.12
CA THR A 232 -1.17 -6.90 2.79
C THR A 232 -0.83 -5.97 3.95
N ARG A 233 -1.75 -5.07 4.34
CA ARG A 233 -1.64 -4.34 5.61
C ARG A 233 -1.73 -5.32 6.79
N PRO A 234 -1.03 -5.07 7.91
CA PRO A 234 -1.30 -5.78 9.17
C PRO A 234 -2.78 -5.60 9.52
N GLY A 235 -3.49 -6.73 9.69
CA GLY A 235 -4.95 -6.74 9.81
C GLY A 235 -5.72 -7.14 8.53
N GLY A 236 -5.04 -7.29 7.38
CA GLY A 236 -5.51 -7.96 6.16
C GLY A 236 -6.40 -7.14 5.21
N GLY A 237 -6.01 -7.02 3.93
CA GLY A 237 -6.85 -6.55 2.82
C GLY A 237 -6.83 -7.59 1.69
N GLU A 238 -8.01 -7.90 1.14
CA GLU A 238 -8.52 -9.20 0.61
C GLU A 238 -8.86 -10.22 1.72
N PRO A 239 -10.07 -10.82 1.70
CA PRO A 239 -10.83 -11.20 2.89
C PRO A 239 -10.14 -12.32 3.68
N GLN A 240 -9.36 -11.94 4.68
CA GLN A 240 -9.02 -12.79 5.81
C GLN A 240 -10.14 -12.65 6.84
N PRO A 241 -10.44 -13.69 7.64
CA PRO A 241 -11.49 -13.63 8.65
C PRO A 241 -11.26 -12.38 9.47
N GLY A 242 -12.22 -11.45 9.43
CA GLY A 242 -12.22 -10.35 10.36
C GLY A 242 -12.23 -10.91 11.78
N LYS A 243 -12.23 -10.02 12.76
CA LYS A 243 -12.76 -10.39 14.06
C LYS A 243 -14.17 -10.92 13.79
N VAL A 244 -14.32 -12.24 13.91
CA VAL A 244 -15.58 -12.90 13.65
C VAL A 244 -16.47 -12.58 14.83
N PHE A 245 -17.64 -12.06 14.55
CA PHE A 245 -18.66 -11.91 15.57
C PHE A 245 -19.78 -12.87 15.20
N GLU A 246 -20.05 -13.79 16.12
CA GLU A 246 -21.05 -14.80 15.92
C GLU A 246 -22.05 -14.81 17.06
N ASN A 247 -23.26 -15.24 16.72
CA ASN A 247 -24.27 -15.64 17.67
C ASN A 247 -24.73 -17.03 17.28
N THR A 248 -24.51 -17.98 18.18
CA THR A 248 -24.87 -19.40 18.05
C THR A 248 -26.07 -19.78 18.93
N ALA A 249 -26.76 -18.80 19.51
CA ALA A 249 -27.98 -19.04 20.27
C ALA A 249 -29.16 -19.22 19.31
N ASP A 250 -29.90 -20.30 19.52
CA ASP A 250 -31.09 -20.59 18.72
C ASP A 250 -32.16 -19.52 18.91
N VAL A 251 -32.71 -19.05 17.79
CA VAL A 251 -33.87 -18.15 17.77
C VAL A 251 -35.00 -18.83 17.01
N SER A 252 -36.04 -19.26 17.71
CA SER A 252 -37.22 -19.90 17.11
C SER A 252 -37.91 -18.99 16.11
N ILE A 253 -38.17 -19.53 14.93
CA ILE A 253 -38.94 -18.88 13.86
C ILE A 253 -40.38 -19.43 13.95
N PRO A 254 -41.38 -18.61 14.32
CA PRO A 254 -42.77 -19.04 14.38
C PRO A 254 -43.36 -19.22 12.98
N ASP A 255 -44.18 -20.25 12.82
CA ASP A 255 -44.95 -20.54 11.60
C ASP A 255 -45.84 -19.33 11.22
N ASN A 256 -45.71 -18.85 9.98
CA ASN A 256 -46.41 -17.67 9.45
C ASN A 256 -46.44 -16.44 10.40
N GLY A 257 -45.40 -16.29 11.23
CA GLY A 257 -45.43 -15.40 12.38
C GLY A 257 -44.77 -14.04 12.15
N ALA A 258 -44.60 -13.29 13.24
CA ALA A 258 -43.81 -12.06 13.23
C ALA A 258 -42.32 -12.36 12.94
N ALA A 259 -41.63 -11.40 12.32
CA ALA A 259 -40.20 -11.51 12.09
C ALA A 259 -39.43 -11.59 13.42
N VAL A 260 -38.42 -12.45 13.48
CA VAL A 260 -37.51 -12.61 14.61
C VAL A 260 -36.11 -12.12 14.25
N THR A 261 -35.29 -11.81 15.25
CA THR A 261 -33.92 -11.32 15.02
C THR A 261 -32.90 -12.04 15.88
N SER A 262 -31.83 -12.55 15.26
CA SER A 262 -30.58 -12.90 15.95
C SER A 262 -29.62 -11.73 15.87
N THR A 263 -29.01 -11.33 17.00
CA THR A 263 -28.16 -10.13 17.09
C THR A 263 -26.71 -10.50 17.32
N VAL A 264 -25.81 -9.84 16.60
CA VAL A 264 -24.36 -9.89 16.77
C VAL A 264 -23.86 -8.50 17.13
N ASN A 265 -23.16 -8.37 18.26
CA ASN A 265 -22.58 -7.10 18.72
C ASN A 265 -21.14 -6.96 18.23
N VAL A 266 -20.94 -6.16 17.19
CA VAL A 266 -19.62 -5.85 16.64
C VAL A 266 -18.97 -4.77 17.50
N THR A 267 -17.80 -5.08 18.07
CA THR A 267 -17.08 -4.19 18.98
C THR A 267 -15.58 -4.11 18.69
N GLY A 268 -15.03 -2.91 18.85
CA GLY A 268 -13.61 -2.63 18.61
C GLY A 268 -13.25 -2.57 17.12
N ILE A 269 -14.23 -2.35 16.24
CA ILE A 269 -14.01 -2.07 14.82
C ILE A 269 -14.28 -0.58 14.59
N THR A 270 -13.24 0.16 14.20
CA THR A 270 -13.35 1.59 13.88
C THR A 270 -13.68 1.79 12.41
N GLY A 271 -14.52 2.78 12.09
CA GLY A 271 -14.90 3.11 10.71
C GLY A 271 -16.10 2.32 10.20
N ASN A 272 -16.21 2.22 8.87
CA ASN A 272 -17.33 1.57 8.20
C ASN A 272 -17.08 0.07 7.94
N ALA A 273 -18.15 -0.68 7.75
CA ALA A 273 -18.11 -2.08 7.35
C ALA A 273 -17.54 -2.23 5.92
N PRO A 274 -17.01 -3.41 5.53
CA PRO A 274 -16.46 -3.60 4.19
C PRO A 274 -17.53 -3.64 3.10
N SER A 275 -17.14 -3.29 1.87
CA SER A 275 -17.99 -3.42 0.67
C SER A 275 -18.23 -4.87 0.22
N ALA A 276 -17.55 -5.82 0.84
CA ALA A 276 -17.70 -7.26 0.60
C ALA A 276 -17.88 -8.02 1.93
N LEU A 277 -18.72 -7.50 2.82
CA LEU A 277 -19.04 -8.12 4.10
C LEU A 277 -19.60 -9.54 3.88
N LYS A 278 -19.01 -10.53 4.55
CA LYS A 278 -19.49 -11.91 4.55
C LYS A 278 -20.52 -12.10 5.64
N VAL A 279 -21.62 -12.76 5.29
CA VAL A 279 -22.74 -13.01 6.19
C VAL A 279 -23.02 -14.50 6.17
N ASP A 280 -22.49 -15.21 7.15
CA ASP A 280 -22.67 -16.64 7.33
C ASP A 280 -24.01 -16.89 8.04
N VAL A 281 -24.94 -17.54 7.33
CA VAL A 281 -26.29 -17.84 7.83
C VAL A 281 -26.47 -19.36 7.91
N ASN A 282 -26.88 -19.83 9.09
CA ASN A 282 -27.32 -21.19 9.33
C ASN A 282 -28.72 -21.17 9.96
N ILE A 283 -29.73 -21.51 9.18
CA ILE A 283 -31.13 -21.62 9.59
C ILE A 283 -31.57 -23.06 9.36
N VAL A 284 -32.17 -23.67 10.37
CA VAL A 284 -32.85 -24.96 10.24
C VAL A 284 -34.33 -24.69 9.97
N HIS A 285 -34.86 -25.20 8.85
CA HIS A 285 -36.24 -25.02 8.44
C HIS A 285 -36.63 -26.11 7.43
N THR A 286 -37.84 -26.66 7.50
CA THR A 286 -38.29 -27.72 6.57
C THR A 286 -38.66 -27.21 5.17
N TYR A 287 -38.80 -25.90 5.00
CA TYR A 287 -39.08 -25.29 3.70
C TYR A 287 -38.42 -23.91 3.56
N ARG A 288 -37.24 -23.81 2.92
CA ARG A 288 -36.50 -22.54 2.84
C ARG A 288 -37.19 -21.47 2.00
N GLY A 289 -38.04 -21.89 1.05
CA GLY A 289 -38.79 -21.03 0.14
C GLY A 289 -39.85 -20.15 0.83
N ASP A 290 -40.10 -20.34 2.11
CA ASP A 290 -41.05 -19.52 2.87
C ASP A 290 -40.38 -18.36 3.60
N LEU A 291 -39.06 -18.41 3.73
CA LEU A 291 -38.30 -17.46 4.53
C LEU A 291 -37.97 -16.18 3.76
N VAL A 292 -38.16 -15.04 4.44
CA VAL A 292 -37.53 -13.76 4.11
C VAL A 292 -36.41 -13.53 5.11
N VAL A 293 -35.20 -13.27 4.62
CA VAL A 293 -33.97 -13.14 5.40
C VAL A 293 -33.25 -11.85 5.00
N ASP A 294 -33.10 -10.94 5.97
CA ASP A 294 -32.38 -9.67 5.81
C ASP A 294 -31.21 -9.58 6.80
N LEU A 295 -30.11 -8.96 6.37
CA LEU A 295 -29.15 -8.34 7.28
C LEU A 295 -29.63 -6.92 7.61
N VAL A 296 -29.68 -6.56 8.89
CA VAL A 296 -30.01 -5.21 9.35
C VAL A 296 -28.78 -4.61 10.03
N ALA A 297 -28.33 -3.46 9.52
CA ALA A 297 -27.20 -2.69 10.01
C ALA A 297 -27.55 -1.92 11.31
N PRO A 298 -26.54 -1.39 12.05
CA PRO A 298 -26.77 -0.68 13.31
C PRO A 298 -27.63 0.58 13.18
N ASP A 299 -27.66 1.20 12.01
CA ASP A 299 -28.47 2.37 11.67
C ASP A 299 -29.93 2.02 11.31
N GLY A 300 -30.24 0.73 11.14
CA GLY A 300 -31.54 0.21 10.71
C GLY A 300 -31.68 -0.09 9.22
N SER A 301 -30.66 0.21 8.41
CA SER A 301 -30.63 -0.13 6.98
C SER A 301 -30.69 -1.65 6.79
N ALA A 302 -31.46 -2.11 5.79
CA ALA A 302 -31.71 -3.54 5.57
C ALA A 302 -31.21 -3.99 4.20
N TYR A 303 -30.53 -5.13 4.17
CA TYR A 303 -30.00 -5.78 2.98
C TYR A 303 -30.64 -7.17 2.84
N SER A 304 -31.43 -7.35 1.77
CA SER A 304 -32.08 -8.63 1.47
C SER A 304 -31.04 -9.69 1.11
N LEU A 305 -30.97 -10.78 1.88
CA LEU A 305 -30.09 -11.93 1.64
C LEU A 305 -30.82 -13.02 0.85
N SER A 306 -32.04 -13.35 1.28
CA SER A 306 -32.93 -14.31 0.62
C SER A 306 -34.37 -13.87 0.79
N ASN A 307 -35.18 -13.99 -0.26
CA ASN A 307 -36.59 -13.65 -0.20
C ASN A 307 -37.38 -14.75 -0.90
N ARG A 308 -37.95 -15.66 -0.09
CA ARG A 308 -38.77 -16.78 -0.54
C ARG A 308 -38.14 -17.58 -1.68
N SER A 309 -36.84 -17.81 -1.57
CA SER A 309 -36.01 -18.41 -2.62
C SER A 309 -35.57 -19.82 -2.26
N GLY A 310 -35.21 -20.63 -3.26
CA GLY A 310 -34.71 -22.00 -3.04
C GLY A 310 -35.78 -23.09 -2.92
N GLY A 311 -37.06 -22.75 -3.05
CA GLY A 311 -38.16 -23.72 -3.17
C GLY A 311 -38.32 -24.63 -1.96
N SER A 312 -38.67 -25.90 -2.21
CA SER A 312 -38.97 -26.91 -1.19
C SER A 312 -37.74 -27.56 -0.54
N ALA A 313 -36.56 -26.94 -0.64
CA ALA A 313 -35.36 -27.47 -0.01
C ALA A 313 -35.31 -27.05 1.47
N ASP A 314 -34.87 -27.95 2.33
CA ASP A 314 -34.71 -27.66 3.75
C ASP A 314 -33.52 -26.71 3.99
N ASN A 315 -33.57 -25.92 5.07
CA ASN A 315 -32.50 -25.15 5.70
C ASN A 315 -31.93 -24.01 4.85
N ILE A 316 -31.24 -23.05 5.46
CA ILE A 316 -30.36 -22.10 4.75
C ILE A 316 -29.00 -22.19 5.42
N VAL A 317 -28.03 -22.83 4.74
CA VAL A 317 -26.62 -22.89 5.16
C VAL A 317 -25.80 -22.26 4.05
N GLN A 318 -25.62 -20.94 4.13
CA GLN A 318 -25.04 -20.17 3.04
C GLN A 318 -24.33 -18.91 3.55
N THR A 319 -23.23 -18.58 2.90
CA THR A 319 -22.53 -17.29 3.06
C THR A 319 -23.01 -16.32 1.99
N PHE A 320 -23.56 -15.18 2.41
CA PHE A 320 -23.91 -14.07 1.52
C PHE A 320 -22.79 -13.02 1.50
N THR A 321 -22.73 -12.21 0.44
CA THR A 321 -21.81 -11.06 0.35
C THR A 321 -22.62 -9.79 0.20
N VAL A 322 -22.43 -8.84 1.10
CA VAL A 322 -23.17 -7.57 1.16
C VAL A 322 -22.21 -6.41 1.03
N ASN A 323 -22.59 -5.41 0.23
CA ASN A 323 -21.90 -4.12 0.23
C ASN A 323 -22.45 -3.24 1.35
N ALA A 324 -21.73 -3.22 2.47
CA ALA A 324 -22.06 -2.45 3.66
C ALA A 324 -21.12 -1.26 3.88
N SER A 325 -20.44 -0.79 2.83
CA SER A 325 -19.42 0.28 2.93
C SER A 325 -19.96 1.64 3.39
N SER A 326 -21.28 1.84 3.34
CA SER A 326 -21.96 3.01 3.91
C SER A 326 -22.17 2.93 5.42
N GLU A 327 -22.08 1.74 6.02
CA GLU A 327 -22.52 1.49 7.38
C GLU A 327 -21.38 1.57 8.38
N VAL A 328 -21.62 2.18 9.55
CA VAL A 328 -20.66 2.13 10.66
C VAL A 328 -20.54 0.68 11.15
N ALA A 329 -19.31 0.16 11.23
CA ALA A 329 -19.08 -1.25 11.55
C ALA A 329 -19.44 -1.59 13.01
N ASN A 330 -19.04 -0.73 13.95
CA ASN A 330 -19.31 -0.93 15.38
C ASN A 330 -20.80 -0.77 15.68
N GLY A 331 -21.41 -1.78 16.31
CA GLY A 331 -22.82 -1.73 16.70
C GLY A 331 -23.52 -3.08 16.68
N ALA A 332 -24.84 -3.04 16.88
CA ALA A 332 -25.68 -4.23 16.88
C ALA A 332 -26.15 -4.53 15.44
N TRP A 333 -25.57 -5.55 14.83
CA TRP A 333 -26.03 -6.10 13.56
C TRP A 333 -27.04 -7.20 13.81
N LYS A 334 -28.08 -7.30 12.97
CA LYS A 334 -29.14 -8.29 13.17
C LYS A 334 -29.37 -9.11 11.91
N LEU A 335 -29.50 -10.42 12.06
CA LEU A 335 -30.14 -11.27 11.05
C LEU A 335 -31.63 -11.31 11.36
N ARG A 336 -32.45 -10.72 10.48
CA ARG A 336 -33.91 -10.71 10.60
C ARG A 336 -34.50 -11.78 9.70
N VAL A 337 -35.28 -12.68 10.28
CA VAL A 337 -35.91 -13.81 9.57
C VAL A 337 -37.41 -13.83 9.82
N GLN A 338 -38.19 -14.07 8.78
CA GLN A 338 -39.63 -14.25 8.89
C GLN A 338 -40.09 -15.39 7.99
N ASP A 339 -40.88 -16.31 8.55
CA ASP A 339 -41.67 -17.24 7.77
C ASP A 339 -42.95 -16.55 7.25
N LYS A 340 -43.21 -16.69 5.95
CA LYS A 340 -44.34 -16.10 5.22
C LYS A 340 -45.28 -17.15 4.63
N ALA A 341 -45.18 -18.41 5.04
CA ALA A 341 -46.13 -19.46 4.74
C ALA A 341 -46.53 -20.20 6.01
N SER A 342 -47.50 -21.12 5.87
CA SER A 342 -48.02 -21.92 6.97
C SER A 342 -47.50 -23.36 6.85
N ALA A 343 -47.48 -24.08 7.98
CA ALA A 343 -47.16 -25.49 8.16
C ALA A 343 -45.69 -25.85 8.45
N ASP A 344 -44.77 -24.90 8.32
CA ASP A 344 -43.35 -25.13 8.56
C ASP A 344 -42.87 -24.27 9.75
N THR A 345 -41.90 -24.80 10.49
CA THR A 345 -41.26 -24.06 11.59
C THR A 345 -39.78 -24.35 11.59
N GLY A 346 -39.01 -23.51 12.28
CA GLY A 346 -37.59 -23.74 12.44
C GLY A 346 -36.95 -22.76 13.39
N TYR A 347 -35.65 -22.57 13.24
CA TYR A 347 -34.88 -21.64 14.06
C TYR A 347 -33.62 -21.17 13.33
N ILE A 348 -33.18 -19.97 13.68
CA ILE A 348 -31.83 -19.51 13.36
C ILE A 348 -30.88 -20.28 14.28
N ASN A 349 -30.00 -21.10 13.70
CA ASN A 349 -29.01 -21.88 14.46
C ASN A 349 -27.71 -21.09 14.67
N SER A 350 -27.24 -20.37 13.65
CA SER A 350 -26.14 -19.42 13.83
C SER A 350 -26.16 -18.28 12.82
N PHE A 351 -25.62 -17.16 13.25
CA PHE A 351 -25.39 -15.96 12.45
C PHE A 351 -23.98 -15.44 12.73
N LYS A 352 -23.21 -15.20 11.67
CA LYS A 352 -21.82 -14.76 11.77
C LYS A 352 -21.49 -13.67 10.73
N LEU A 353 -20.69 -12.70 11.17
CA LEU A 353 -20.06 -11.62 10.39
C LEU A 353 -18.53 -11.69 10.52
#